data_AF-A0A2S7Z0Q2-F1
#
_entry.id   AF-A0A2S7Z0Q2-F1
#
_cell.length_a   1.000
_cell.length_b   1.000
_cell.length_c   1.000
_cell.angle_alpha   90.00
_cell.angle_beta   90.00
_cell.angle_gamma   90.00
#
_symmetry.space_group_name_H-M   'P 1'
#
loop_
_entity.id
_entity.type
_entity.pdbx_description
1 polymer ?
#
loop_
_entity_poly.entity_id
_entity_poly.type
_entity_poly.pdbx_seq_one_letter_code
_entity_poly.pdbx_strand_id
1 'polypeptide(L)'
;MFLINHMWDFIITISVILMMIGRFYHISGWNYRIPMGRGDFLKTYIMTFIGILFSVFLTYLLKVSTYDSSDLFYAIIVCVIGAICVSQFFLCGMRRIADLKWCSPLFYPVVFISGLILSKYIPDLMSLMMLVQLLLYFTPGKSE
;
A
#
# COMPACT_ATOMS: atom_id res chain seq x y z
N MET A 1 18.10 16.16 3.58
CA MET A 1 16.73 16.74 3.66
C MET A 1 15.81 16.37 2.49
N PHE A 2 16.23 16.49 1.22
CA PHE A 2 15.38 16.16 0.05
C PHE A 2 14.76 14.76 0.09
N LEU A 3 15.58 13.73 0.35
CA LEU A 3 15.12 12.34 0.41
C LEU A 3 14.06 12.14 1.52
N ILE A 4 14.30 12.69 2.73
CA ILE A 4 13.36 12.64 3.86
C ILE A 4 12.01 13.28 3.53
N ASN A 5 12.02 14.43 2.85
CA ASN A 5 10.80 15.15 2.50
C ASN A 5 9.96 14.39 1.46
N HIS A 6 10.61 13.62 0.56
CA HIS A 6 9.96 12.86 -0.50
C HIS A 6 9.91 11.35 -0.26
N MET A 7 10.24 10.86 0.95
CA MET A 7 10.28 9.42 1.26
C MET A 7 8.99 8.70 0.87
N TRP A 8 7.84 9.28 1.19
CA TRP A 8 6.55 8.68 0.88
C TRP A 8 6.24 8.65 -0.61
N ASP A 9 6.67 9.67 -1.36
CA ASP A 9 6.55 9.68 -2.82
C ASP A 9 7.41 8.57 -3.45
N PHE A 10 8.62 8.36 -2.92
CA PHE A 10 9.50 7.25 -3.33
C PHE A 10 8.88 5.89 -3.01
N ILE A 11 8.37 5.71 -1.78
CA ILE A 11 7.71 4.47 -1.34
C ILE A 11 6.56 4.12 -2.29
N ILE A 12 5.68 5.08 -2.59
CA ILE A 12 4.53 4.87 -3.48
C ILE A 12 5.02 4.54 -4.90
N THR A 13 5.98 5.29 -5.44
CA THR A 13 6.51 5.09 -6.79
C THR A 13 7.14 3.70 -6.95
N ILE A 14 8.01 3.30 -6.02
CA ILE A 14 8.64 1.98 -6.01
C ILE A 14 7.57 0.89 -5.88
N SER A 15 6.56 1.09 -5.05
CA SER A 15 5.49 0.10 -4.86
C SER A 15 4.74 -0.19 -6.16
N VAL A 16 4.39 0.85 -6.92
CA VAL A 16 3.73 0.71 -8.22
C VAL A 16 4.64 -0.03 -9.21
N ILE A 17 5.94 0.29 -9.24
CA ILE A 17 6.92 -0.40 -10.10
C ILE A 17 6.99 -1.89 -9.76
N LEU A 18 7.14 -2.24 -8.48
CA LEU A 18 7.24 -3.62 -8.03
C LEU A 18 5.98 -4.43 -8.38
N MET A 19 4.80 -3.84 -8.24
CA MET A 19 3.54 -4.47 -8.66
C MET A 19 3.51 -4.77 -10.16
N MET A 20 3.98 -3.84 -10.99
CA MET A 20 4.02 -4.03 -12.44
C MET A 20 5.02 -5.11 -12.84
N ILE A 21 6.23 -5.09 -12.26
CA ILE A 21 7.26 -6.12 -12.48
C ILE A 21 6.73 -7.50 -12.05
N GLY A 22 6.13 -7.60 -10.86
CA GLY A 22 5.57 -8.85 -10.35
C GLY A 22 4.53 -9.49 -11.27
N ARG A 23 3.76 -8.65 -11.96
CA ARG A 23 2.83 -9.10 -13.01
C ARG A 23 3.55 -9.53 -14.29
N PHE A 24 4.47 -8.73 -14.83
CA PHE A 24 5.16 -9.04 -16.08
C PHE A 24 5.98 -10.33 -16.00
N TYR A 25 6.64 -10.57 -14.86
CA TYR A 25 7.48 -11.76 -14.63
C TYR A 25 6.74 -12.90 -13.93
N HIS A 26 5.42 -12.81 -13.75
CA HIS A 26 4.60 -13.84 -13.10
C HIS A 26 5.13 -14.30 -11.72
N ILE A 27 5.73 -13.38 -10.94
CA ILE A 27 6.34 -13.71 -9.65
C ILE A 27 5.24 -14.09 -8.65
N SER A 28 5.34 -15.30 -8.11
CA SER A 28 4.44 -15.78 -7.05
C SER A 28 4.48 -14.82 -5.85
N GLY A 29 3.32 -14.47 -5.30
CA GLY A 29 3.22 -13.47 -4.23
C GLY A 29 3.23 -12.00 -4.69
N TRP A 30 3.61 -11.71 -5.94
CA TRP A 30 3.56 -10.34 -6.53
C TRP A 30 2.66 -10.21 -7.75
N ASN A 31 2.14 -11.32 -8.27
CA ASN A 31 1.13 -11.30 -9.32
C ASN A 31 -0.25 -10.95 -8.72
N TYR A 32 -0.83 -9.82 -9.14
CA TYR A 32 -2.12 -9.34 -8.64
C TYR A 32 -3.34 -9.99 -9.31
N ARG A 33 -3.16 -10.78 -10.38
CA ARG A 33 -4.26 -11.49 -11.06
C ARG A 33 -4.71 -12.75 -10.33
N ILE A 34 -3.93 -13.22 -9.37
CA ILE A 34 -4.28 -14.39 -8.56
C ILE A 34 -5.37 -13.92 -7.57
N PRO A 35 -6.60 -14.45 -7.64
CA PRO A 35 -7.68 -14.03 -6.75
C PRO A 35 -7.35 -14.35 -5.29
N MET A 36 -7.91 -13.56 -4.38
CA MET A 36 -7.70 -13.68 -2.93
C MET A 36 -9.05 -13.68 -2.20
N GLY A 37 -9.29 -14.75 -1.45
CA GLY A 37 -10.50 -14.93 -0.64
C GLY A 37 -10.56 -13.97 0.55
N ARG A 38 -11.70 -13.90 1.22
CA ARG A 38 -11.95 -12.92 2.30
C ARG A 38 -11.02 -13.07 3.50
N GLY A 39 -10.79 -14.29 3.95
CA GLY A 39 -9.94 -14.57 5.12
C GLY A 39 -8.49 -14.15 4.90
N ASP A 40 -7.92 -14.53 3.75
CA ASP A 40 -6.56 -14.15 3.37
C ASP A 40 -6.45 -12.63 3.17
N PHE A 41 -7.44 -12.02 2.51
CA PHE A 41 -7.51 -10.57 2.34
C PHE A 41 -7.42 -9.84 3.68
N LEU A 42 -8.26 -10.19 4.65
CA LEU A 42 -8.29 -9.52 5.95
C LEU A 42 -6.94 -9.66 6.68
N LYS A 43 -6.37 -10.87 6.68
CA LYS A 43 -5.08 -11.16 7.31
C LYS A 43 -3.97 -10.32 6.69
N THR A 44 -3.85 -10.32 5.37
CA THR A 44 -2.83 -9.55 4.66
C THR A 44 -3.06 -8.05 4.81
N TYR A 45 -4.31 -7.59 4.76
CA TYR A 45 -4.68 -6.20 4.96
C TYR A 45 -4.24 -5.69 6.34
N ILE A 46 -4.58 -6.39 7.43
CA ILE A 46 -4.19 -5.99 8.79
C ILE A 46 -2.67 -5.94 8.93
N MET A 47 -1.96 -6.98 8.46
CA MET A 47 -0.49 -7.03 8.57
C MET A 47 0.19 -5.91 7.79
N THR A 48 -0.28 -5.62 6.57
CA THR A 48 0.29 -4.55 5.75
C THR A 48 -0.04 -3.17 6.30
N PHE A 49 -1.25 -2.97 6.82
CA PHE A 49 -1.67 -1.73 7.46
C PHE A 49 -0.83 -1.42 8.72
N ILE A 50 -0.60 -2.43 9.58
CA ILE A 50 0.30 -2.30 10.74
C ILE A 50 1.72 -1.93 10.28
N GLY A 51 2.24 -2.59 9.24
CA GLY A 51 3.57 -2.28 8.69
C GLY A 51 3.67 -0.86 8.12
N ILE A 52 2.62 -0.35 7.48
CA ILE A 52 2.54 1.03 7.01
C ILE A 52 2.55 2.00 8.20
N LEU A 53 1.72 1.77 9.23
CA LEU A 53 1.71 2.60 10.43
C LEU A 53 3.08 2.62 11.12
N PHE A 54 3.73 1.47 11.22
CA PHE A 54 5.10 1.37 11.74
C PHE A 54 6.08 2.19 10.90
N SER A 55 6.00 2.12 9.57
CA SER A 55 6.84 2.93 8.67
C SER A 55 6.59 4.43 8.81
N VAL A 56 5.33 4.86 9.03
CA VAL A 56 4.97 6.26 9.33
C VAL A 56 5.63 6.69 10.64
N PHE A 57 5.55 5.86 11.68
CA PHE A 57 6.17 6.14 12.96
C PHE A 57 7.70 6.29 12.85
N LEU A 58 8.38 5.37 12.15
CA LEU A 58 9.83 5.48 11.93
C LEU A 58 10.20 6.73 11.11
N THR A 59 9.38 7.09 10.10
CA THR A 59 9.57 8.31 9.32
C THR A 59 9.42 9.56 10.19
N TYR A 60 8.48 9.56 11.14
CA TYR A 60 8.31 10.65 12.09
C TYR A 60 9.54 10.79 12.99
N LEU A 61 10.05 9.69 13.55
CA LEU A 61 11.27 9.71 14.37
C LEU A 61 12.48 10.27 13.60
N LEU A 62 12.64 9.86 12.35
CA LEU A 62 13.69 10.36 11.45
C LEU A 62 13.57 11.88 11.19
N LYS A 63 12.35 12.43 11.14
CA LYS A 63 12.15 13.88 10.93
C LYS A 63 12.47 14.72 12.17
N VAL A 64 12.38 14.12 13.36
CA VAL A 64 12.62 14.80 14.64
C VAL A 64 14.08 14.66 15.09
N SER A 65 14.86 13.72 14.55
CA SER A 65 16.28 13.55 14.90
C SER A 65 17.17 14.66 14.34
N THR A 66 18.28 14.91 15.02
CA THR A 66 19.36 15.79 14.54
C THR A 66 20.12 15.10 13.41
N TYR A 67 20.04 15.67 12.21
CA TYR A 67 20.49 15.04 10.97
C TYR A 67 21.99 14.68 10.97
N ASP A 68 22.32 13.39 10.89
CA ASP A 68 23.67 12.85 10.72
C ASP A 68 23.71 11.79 9.60
N SER A 69 24.91 11.37 9.17
CA SER A 69 25.16 10.38 8.12
C SER A 69 24.48 9.01 8.37
N SER A 70 24.27 8.63 9.63
CA SER A 70 23.51 7.44 10.04
C SER A 70 22.02 7.52 9.69
N ASP A 71 21.46 8.73 9.60
CA ASP A 71 20.04 8.94 9.25
C ASP A 71 19.75 8.62 7.79
N LEU A 72 20.76 8.69 6.91
CA LEU A 72 20.58 8.35 5.50
C LEU A 72 20.39 6.85 5.33
N PHE A 73 21.21 6.04 6.00
CA PHE A 73 21.06 4.57 6.00
C PHE A 73 19.73 4.15 6.64
N TYR A 74 19.35 4.77 7.74
CA TYR A 74 18.07 4.54 8.39
C TYR A 74 16.88 4.92 7.48
N ALA A 75 16.95 6.05 6.77
CA ALA A 75 15.93 6.45 5.80
C ALA A 75 15.75 5.43 4.67
N ILE A 76 16.85 4.84 4.17
CA ILE A 76 16.79 3.77 3.15
C ILE A 76 16.06 2.55 3.72
N ILE A 77 16.38 2.11 4.94
CA ILE A 77 15.70 0.98 5.59
C ILE A 77 14.19 1.25 5.69
N VAL A 78 13.81 2.44 6.14
CA VAL A 78 12.39 2.82 6.25
C VAL A 78 11.72 2.82 4.88
N CYS A 79 12.38 3.32 3.83
CA CYS A 79 11.85 3.28 2.47
C CYS A 79 11.65 1.84 1.96
N VAL A 80 12.58 0.93 2.23
CA VAL A 80 12.46 -0.47 1.82
C VAL A 80 11.28 -1.15 2.53
N ILE A 81 11.19 -1.01 3.85
CA ILE A 81 10.09 -1.59 4.64
C ILE A 81 8.75 -1.00 4.17
N GLY A 82 8.68 0.33 4.06
CA GLY A 82 7.50 1.04 3.59
C GLY A 82 7.07 0.57 2.20
N ALA A 83 8.01 0.45 1.25
CA ALA A 83 7.72 -0.02 -0.11
C ALA A 83 7.19 -1.45 -0.13
N ILE A 84 7.74 -2.36 0.69
CA ILE A 84 7.24 -3.73 0.80
C ILE A 84 5.80 -3.73 1.35
N CYS A 85 5.55 -3.00 2.44
CA CYS A 85 4.22 -2.95 3.06
C CYS A 85 3.17 -2.30 2.14
N VAL A 86 3.50 -1.18 1.51
CA VAL A 86 2.60 -0.48 0.57
C VAL A 86 2.36 -1.31 -0.69
N SER A 87 3.38 -1.98 -1.21
CA SER A 87 3.20 -2.91 -2.33
C SER A 87 2.23 -4.04 -2.00
N GLN A 88 2.44 -4.69 -0.85
CA GLN A 88 1.59 -5.80 -0.41
C GLN A 88 0.17 -5.33 -0.09
N PHE A 89 0.01 -4.12 0.45
CA PHE A 89 -1.30 -3.48 0.64
C PHE A 89 -2.03 -3.31 -0.70
N PHE A 90 -1.36 -2.74 -1.71
CA PHE A 90 -1.94 -2.60 -3.03
C PHE A 90 -2.24 -3.95 -3.69
N LEU A 91 -1.31 -4.90 -3.62
CA LEU A 91 -1.50 -6.25 -4.15
C LEU A 91 -2.73 -6.93 -3.53
N CYS A 92 -2.89 -6.84 -2.22
CA CYS A 92 -4.03 -7.41 -1.49
C CYS A 92 -5.36 -6.87 -2.03
N GLY A 93 -5.50 -5.55 -2.13
CA GLY A 93 -6.70 -4.91 -2.68
C GLY A 93 -6.97 -5.26 -4.15
N MET A 94 -5.93 -5.25 -4.98
CA MET A 94 -6.05 -5.64 -6.39
C MET A 94 -6.51 -7.09 -6.55
N ARG A 95 -5.96 -8.02 -5.75
CA ARG A 95 -6.35 -9.43 -5.78
C ARG A 95 -7.79 -9.64 -5.31
N ARG A 96 -8.23 -8.86 -4.32
CA ARG A 96 -9.63 -8.85 -3.89
C ARG A 96 -10.56 -8.35 -4.99
N ILE A 97 -10.20 -7.27 -5.69
CA ILE A 97 -10.97 -6.81 -6.86
C ILE A 97 -10.99 -7.88 -7.97
N ALA A 98 -9.86 -8.56 -8.20
CA ALA A 98 -9.78 -9.65 -9.17
C ALA A 98 -10.73 -10.81 -8.81
N ASP A 99 -10.83 -11.16 -7.52
CA ASP A 99 -11.76 -12.17 -7.00
C ASP A 99 -13.23 -11.77 -7.20
N LEU A 100 -13.57 -10.50 -6.93
CA LEU A 100 -14.91 -9.94 -7.13
C LEU A 100 -15.29 -9.82 -8.62
N LYS A 101 -14.30 -9.78 -9.53
CA LYS A 101 -14.45 -9.50 -10.96
C LYS A 101 -15.29 -8.24 -11.23
N TRP A 102 -15.09 -7.20 -10.43
CA TRP A 102 -15.83 -5.94 -10.53
C TRP A 102 -15.27 -5.03 -11.62
N CYS A 103 -13.96 -4.83 -11.62
CA CYS A 103 -13.27 -3.98 -12.57
C CYS A 103 -11.83 -4.46 -12.77
N SER A 104 -11.07 -3.73 -13.59
CA SER A 104 -9.64 -3.99 -13.72
C SER A 104 -8.95 -3.80 -12.37
N PRO A 105 -8.15 -4.77 -11.87
CA PRO A 105 -7.43 -4.64 -10.61
C PRO A 105 -6.55 -3.38 -10.54
N LEU A 106 -6.01 -2.93 -11.67
CA LEU A 106 -5.19 -1.70 -11.75
C LEU A 106 -5.96 -0.43 -11.37
N PHE A 107 -7.29 -0.47 -11.35
CA PHE A 107 -8.09 0.66 -10.90
C PHE A 107 -7.92 0.93 -9.41
N TYR A 108 -7.62 -0.11 -8.61
CA TYR A 108 -7.44 0.02 -7.16
C TYR A 108 -6.31 1.00 -6.77
N PRO A 109 -5.04 0.80 -7.19
CA PRO A 109 -3.97 1.72 -6.82
C PRO A 109 -4.20 3.13 -7.37
N VAL A 110 -4.81 3.28 -8.56
CA VAL A 110 -5.12 4.58 -9.14
C VAL A 110 -6.12 5.33 -8.26
N VAL A 111 -7.24 4.70 -7.89
CA VAL A 111 -8.25 5.30 -7.02
C VAL A 111 -7.66 5.60 -5.65
N PHE A 112 -6.90 4.67 -5.06
CA PHE A 112 -6.34 4.87 -3.73
C PHE A 112 -5.33 6.02 -3.69
N ILE A 113 -4.40 6.10 -4.65
CA ILE A 113 -3.44 7.21 -4.75
C ILE A 113 -4.16 8.55 -4.98
N SER A 114 -5.16 8.58 -5.87
CA SER A 114 -5.95 9.80 -6.09
C SER A 114 -6.70 10.25 -4.82
N GLY A 115 -7.25 9.30 -4.07
CA GLY A 115 -7.89 9.55 -2.78
C GLY A 115 -6.90 10.08 -1.74
N LEU A 116 -5.68 9.55 -1.68
CA LEU A 116 -4.62 10.06 -0.78
C LEU A 116 -4.20 11.49 -1.12
N ILE A 117 -4.20 11.87 -2.39
CA ILE A 117 -3.89 13.25 -2.80
C ILE A 117 -5.04 14.17 -2.40
N LEU A 118 -6.28 13.76 -2.68
CA LEU A 118 -7.49 14.53 -2.38
C LEU A 118 -7.76 14.65 -0.88
N SER A 119 -7.33 13.70 -0.06
CA SER A 119 -7.57 13.71 1.40
C SER A 119 -6.85 14.85 2.12
N LYS A 120 -5.86 15.48 1.47
CA LYS A 120 -5.24 16.72 1.94
C LYS A 120 -6.19 17.92 1.90
N TYR A 121 -7.23 17.85 1.07
CA TYR A 121 -8.16 18.95 0.81
C TYR A 121 -9.58 18.65 1.29
N ILE A 122 -9.94 17.37 1.38
CA ILE A 122 -11.29 16.93 1.74
C ILE A 122 -11.24 16.26 3.13
N PRO A 123 -11.89 16.86 4.15
CA PRO A 123 -11.97 16.22 5.46
C PRO A 123 -12.69 14.88 5.36
N ASP A 124 -12.36 13.96 6.25
CA ASP A 124 -12.96 12.61 6.37
C ASP A 124 -12.79 11.66 5.17
N LEU A 125 -12.17 12.09 4.07
CA LEU A 125 -11.95 11.23 2.90
C LEU A 125 -11.08 10.01 3.24
N MET A 126 -10.08 10.16 4.13
CA MET A 126 -9.27 9.04 4.59
C MET A 126 -10.13 7.98 5.32
N SER A 127 -11.04 8.43 6.19
CA SER A 127 -11.98 7.54 6.89
C SER A 127 -12.89 6.82 5.91
N LEU A 128 -13.37 7.51 4.87
CA LEU A 128 -14.17 6.90 3.80
C LEU A 128 -13.36 5.85 3.02
N MET A 129 -12.11 6.14 2.68
CA MET A 129 -11.23 5.19 1.99
C MET A 129 -11.03 3.93 2.82
N MET A 130 -10.82 4.05 4.13
CA MET A 130 -10.70 2.92 5.06
C MET A 130 -12.00 2.12 5.16
N LEU A 131 -13.16 2.80 5.17
CA LEU A 131 -14.46 2.14 5.13
C LEU A 131 -14.65 1.32 3.86
N VAL A 132 -14.24 1.85 2.69
CA VAL A 132 -14.29 1.12 1.42
C VAL A 132 -13.42 -0.14 1.47
N GLN A 133 -12.24 -0.09 2.10
CA GLN A 133 -11.42 -1.29 2.31
C GLN A 133 -12.12 -2.33 3.17
N LEU A 134 -12.83 -1.89 4.22
CA LEU A 134 -13.60 -2.79 5.07
C LEU A 134 -14.78 -3.42 4.31
N LEU A 135 -15.43 -2.67 3.42
CA LEU A 135 -16.50 -3.19 2.56
C LEU A 135 -16.02 -4.26 1.58
N LEU A 136 -14.78 -4.16 1.08
CA LEU A 136 -14.16 -5.20 0.24
C LEU A 136 -14.02 -6.54 0.97
N TYR A 137 -13.86 -6.52 2.30
CA TYR A 137 -13.88 -7.72 3.12
C TYR A 137 -15.29 -8.32 3.25
N PHE A 138 -16.31 -7.51 3.49
CA PHE A 138 -17.68 -8.02 3.68
C PHE A 138 -18.34 -8.51 2.39
N THR A 139 -17.93 -7.96 1.24
CA THR A 139 -18.48 -8.36 -0.06
C THR A 139 -18.09 -9.81 -0.37
N PRO A 140 -19.03 -10.72 -0.69
CA PRO A 140 -18.70 -12.09 -1.07
C PRO A 140 -17.98 -12.16 -2.41
N GLY A 141 -17.00 -13.06 -2.51
CA GLY A 141 -16.33 -13.38 -3.77
C GLY A 141 -17.29 -14.05 -4.76
N LYS A 142 -16.98 -14.04 -6.06
CA LYS A 142 -17.79 -14.81 -7.03
C LYS A 142 -17.58 -16.33 -6.93
N SER A 143 -16.55 -16.76 -6.22
CA SER A 143 -16.18 -18.17 -5.99
C SER A 143 -16.50 -18.67 -4.58
N GLU A 144 -17.19 -17.87 -3.76
CA GLU A 144 -17.62 -18.19 -2.39
C GLU A 144 -19.15 -18.06 -2.28
#